data_AF-J9F251-F1
#
_entry.id   AF-J9F251-F1
#
_cell.length_a   1.000
_cell.length_b   1.000
_cell.length_c   1.000
_cell.angle_alpha   90.00
_cell.angle_beta   90.00
_cell.angle_gamma   90.00
#
_symmetry.space_group_name_H-M   'P 1'
#
loop_
_entity.id
_entity.type
_entity.pdbx_description
1 polymer ?
#
loop_
_entity_poly.entity_id
_entity_poly.type
_entity_poly.pdbx_seq_one_letter_code
_entity_poly.pdbx_strand_id
1 'polypeptide(L)'
;MPSKLVRLDPCLFCKCLFHALGLNKTDFKLGLTKVFFRPGKFAEFDQMLRQDPAYMEGLVKKVQIWLLHVYWKKIQYGVLSCIKLKNKILWRAAQLTKIQSALRGYLVRKIYYPRLHLYRRTNVLWERVVELEKNVGTFIIFQPEQVVLSYKQD
;
A
#
# COMPACT_ATOMS: atom_id res chain seq x y z
N MET A 1 -36.13 -10.31 31.04
CA MET A 1 -35.24 -10.32 29.85
C MET A 1 -34.50 -11.66 29.75
N PRO A 2 -34.21 -12.19 28.55
CA PRO A 2 -33.50 -13.45 28.38
C PRO A 2 -32.06 -13.38 28.93
N SER A 3 -31.61 -14.46 29.58
CA SER A 3 -30.28 -14.57 30.21
C SER A 3 -29.09 -14.29 29.27
N LYS A 4 -29.26 -14.57 27.96
CA LYS A 4 -28.24 -14.30 26.93
C LYS A 4 -28.00 -12.80 26.69
N LEU A 5 -28.99 -11.93 26.88
CA LEU A 5 -28.84 -10.49 26.67
C LEU A 5 -28.20 -9.78 27.87
N VAL A 6 -28.37 -10.31 29.08
CA VAL A 6 -27.83 -9.72 30.32
C VAL A 6 -26.29 -9.73 30.33
N ARG A 7 -25.67 -10.67 29.59
CA ARG A 7 -24.21 -10.76 29.44
C ARG A 7 -23.62 -9.83 28.38
N LEU A 8 -24.46 -9.15 27.59
CA LEU A 8 -23.98 -8.30 26.51
C LEU A 8 -23.43 -6.98 27.06
N ASP A 9 -22.47 -6.39 26.34
CA ASP A 9 -22.03 -5.03 26.62
C ASP A 9 -23.23 -4.06 26.60
N PRO A 10 -23.48 -3.30 27.69
CA PRO A 10 -24.65 -2.44 27.80
C PRO A 10 -24.74 -1.38 26.69
N CYS A 11 -23.61 -0.84 26.24
CA CYS A 11 -23.60 0.16 25.16
C CYS A 11 -24.04 -0.46 23.83
N LEU A 12 -23.55 -1.67 23.52
CA LEU A 12 -23.96 -2.41 22.33
C LEU A 12 -25.46 -2.76 22.38
N PHE A 13 -25.95 -3.21 23.54
CA PHE A 13 -27.36 -3.51 23.75
C PHE A 13 -28.24 -2.29 23.48
N CYS A 14 -27.96 -1.16 24.13
CA CYS A 14 -28.72 0.08 23.96
C CYS A 14 -28.71 0.55 22.50
N LYS A 15 -27.57 0.43 21.80
CA LYS A 15 -27.48 0.78 20.37
C LYS A 15 -28.42 -0.07 19.51
N CYS A 16 -28.48 -1.38 19.75
CA CYS A 16 -29.36 -2.28 19.04
C CYS A 16 -30.83 -2.03 19.40
N LEU A 17 -31.11 -1.72 20.67
CA LEU A 17 -32.45 -1.41 21.17
C LEU A 17 -33.02 -0.17 20.49
N PHE A 18 -32.27 0.93 20.44
CA PHE A 18 -32.72 2.17 19.79
C PHE A 18 -32.92 1.99 18.28
N HIS A 19 -32.07 1.19 17.64
CA HIS A 19 -32.28 0.83 16.23
C HIS A 19 -33.52 -0.04 16.00
N ALA A 20 -33.81 -0.99 16.90
CA ALA A 20 -35.00 -1.83 16.80
C ALA A 20 -36.30 -1.04 17.02
N LEU A 21 -36.24 0.05 17.80
CA LEU A 21 -37.32 1.01 18.01
C LEU A 21 -37.48 2.03 16.87
N GLY A 22 -36.54 2.07 15.91
CA GLY A 22 -36.59 2.99 14.77
C GLY A 22 -36.04 4.39 15.04
N LEU A 23 -35.33 4.60 16.16
CA LEU A 23 -34.62 5.87 16.41
C LEU A 23 -33.44 6.02 15.45
N ASN A 24 -33.31 7.19 14.83
CA ASN A 24 -32.19 7.48 13.93
C ASN A 24 -30.91 7.77 14.74
N LYS A 25 -29.76 7.60 14.10
CA LYS A 25 -28.44 7.91 14.70
C LYS A 25 -28.27 9.38 15.07
N THR A 26 -29.11 10.26 14.54
CA THR A 26 -29.15 11.70 14.84
C THR A 26 -29.89 12.02 16.14
N ASP A 27 -30.74 11.10 16.59
CA ASP A 27 -31.73 11.34 17.64
C ASP A 27 -31.20 10.93 19.01
N PHE A 28 -30.21 10.04 19.02
CA PHE A 28 -29.51 9.63 20.22
C PHE A 28 -27.99 9.60 20.01
N LYS A 29 -27.23 9.88 21.07
CA LYS A 29 -25.79 9.60 21.14
C LYS A 29 -25.49 8.83 22.42
N LEU A 30 -24.74 7.74 22.27
CA LEU A 30 -24.18 7.01 23.39
C LEU A 30 -22.90 7.70 23.84
N GLY A 31 -22.85 8.14 25.10
CA GLY A 31 -21.61 8.50 25.78
C GLY A 31 -20.93 7.25 26.36
N LEU A 32 -19.88 7.45 27.16
CA LEU A 32 -19.18 6.34 27.83
C LEU A 32 -20.08 5.63 28.85
N THR A 33 -20.91 6.39 29.58
CA THR A 33 -21.73 5.87 30.69
C THR A 33 -23.21 6.20 30.56
N LYS A 34 -23.58 7.21 29.76
CA LYS A 34 -24.95 7.72 29.65
C LYS A 34 -25.39 7.83 28.19
N VAL A 35 -26.68 7.70 27.95
CA VAL A 35 -27.31 7.92 26.65
C VAL A 35 -27.91 9.33 26.62
N PHE A 36 -27.60 10.09 25.58
CA PHE A 36 -28.15 11.41 25.33
C PHE A 36 -29.17 11.34 24.21
N PHE A 37 -30.35 11.91 24.43
CA PHE A 37 -31.41 12.01 23.43
C PHE A 37 -31.63 13.46 23.03
N ARG A 38 -32.12 13.69 21.81
CA ARG A 38 -32.72 14.96 21.44
C ARG A 38 -33.96 15.26 22.29
N PRO A 39 -34.30 16.54 22.51
CA PRO A 39 -35.48 16.91 23.29
C PRO A 39 -36.75 16.24 22.72
N GLY A 40 -37.65 15.78 23.60
CA GLY A 40 -38.88 15.07 23.23
C GLY A 40 -38.70 13.57 22.95
N LYS A 41 -37.54 13.13 22.44
CA LYS A 41 -37.32 11.72 22.05
C LYS A 41 -37.24 10.74 23.22
N PHE A 42 -36.77 11.19 24.38
CA PHE A 42 -36.76 10.34 25.57
C PHE A 42 -38.17 10.05 26.10
N ALA A 43 -39.09 11.02 26.03
CA ALA A 43 -40.48 10.83 26.45
C ALA A 43 -41.22 9.83 25.55
N GLU A 44 -41.03 9.94 24.23
CA GLU A 44 -41.56 8.96 23.27
C GLU A 44 -41.03 7.54 23.58
N PHE A 45 -39.73 7.42 23.87
CA PHE A 45 -39.10 6.15 24.24
C PHE A 45 -39.67 5.54 25.53
N ASP A 46 -39.79 6.34 26.59
CA ASP A 46 -40.31 5.91 27.89
C ASP A 46 -41.80 5.49 27.80
N GLN A 47 -42.59 6.20 26.99
CA GLN A 47 -43.97 5.82 26.71
C GLN A 47 -44.06 4.46 25.99
N MET A 48 -43.23 4.23 24.95
CA MET A 48 -43.20 2.95 24.22
C MET A 48 -42.77 1.77 25.09
N LEU A 49 -41.92 2.00 26.10
CA LEU A 49 -41.47 0.96 27.03
C LEU A 49 -42.55 0.54 28.03
N ARG A 50 -43.43 1.45 28.40
CA ARG A 50 -44.50 1.21 29.38
C ARG A 50 -45.72 0.52 28.78
N GLN A 51 -45.85 0.49 27.46
CA GLN A 51 -47.14 0.24 26.83
C GLN A 51 -47.57 -1.23 26.69
N ASP A 52 -46.68 -2.25 26.72
CA ASP A 52 -47.10 -3.66 26.84
C ASP A 52 -45.92 -4.67 27.01
N PRO A 53 -46.04 -5.71 27.86
CA PRO A 53 -45.03 -6.76 27.99
C PRO A 53 -44.89 -7.64 26.72
N ALA A 54 -45.96 -7.82 25.95
CA ALA A 54 -45.93 -8.57 24.69
C ALA A 54 -45.12 -7.85 23.60
N TYR A 55 -45.22 -6.52 23.54
CA TYR A 55 -44.43 -5.69 22.62
C TYR A 55 -42.93 -5.78 22.92
N MET A 56 -42.56 -5.82 24.21
CA MET A 56 -41.17 -5.97 24.64
C MET A 56 -40.53 -7.27 24.16
N GLU A 57 -41.25 -8.39 24.13
CA GLU A 57 -40.72 -9.65 23.60
C GLU A 57 -40.42 -9.58 22.10
N GLY A 58 -41.32 -8.96 21.33
CA GLY A 58 -41.10 -8.71 19.90
C GLY A 58 -39.88 -7.83 19.65
N LEU A 59 -39.67 -6.81 20.49
CA LEU A 59 -38.51 -5.93 20.40
C LEU A 59 -37.20 -6.67 20.71
N VAL A 60 -37.19 -7.53 21.74
CA VAL A 60 -36.02 -8.36 22.08
C VAL A 60 -35.62 -9.27 20.92
N LYS A 61 -36.60 -9.88 20.22
CA LYS A 61 -36.32 -10.69 19.02
C LYS A 61 -35.69 -9.85 17.90
N LYS A 62 -36.18 -8.64 17.65
CA LYS A 62 -35.58 -7.71 16.67
C LYS A 62 -34.15 -7.33 17.05
N VAL A 63 -33.90 -7.03 18.33
CA VAL A 63 -32.57 -6.73 18.85
C VAL A 63 -31.60 -7.89 18.63
N GLN A 64 -32.03 -9.13 18.86
CA GLN A 64 -31.20 -10.32 18.63
C GLN A 64 -30.78 -10.47 17.16
N ILE A 65 -31.70 -10.25 16.22
CA ILE A 65 -31.39 -10.28 14.77
C ILE A 65 -30.38 -9.19 14.43
N TRP A 66 -30.61 -7.97 14.93
CA TRP A 66 -29.73 -6.84 14.66
C TRP A 66 -28.32 -7.05 15.25
N LEU A 67 -28.25 -7.65 16.43
CA LEU A 67 -27.00 -8.01 17.08
C LEU A 67 -26.19 -9.00 16.23
N LEU A 68 -26.84 -10.02 15.66
CA LEU A 68 -26.20 -10.96 14.74
C LEU A 68 -25.63 -10.22 13.52
N HIS A 69 -26.39 -9.31 12.92
CA HIS A 69 -25.89 -8.50 11.79
C HIS A 69 -24.66 -7.65 12.16
N VAL A 70 -24.63 -7.05 13.35
CA VAL A 70 -23.47 -6.27 13.81
C VAL A 70 -22.26 -7.15 14.01
N TYR A 71 -22.41 -8.33 14.61
CA TYR A 71 -21.32 -9.27 14.79
C TYR A 71 -20.74 -9.75 13.46
N TRP A 72 -21.60 -10.14 12.51
CA TRP A 72 -21.16 -10.56 11.18
C TRP A 72 -20.42 -9.45 10.44
N LYS A 73 -20.93 -8.22 10.47
CA LYS A 73 -20.23 -7.07 9.89
C LYS A 73 -18.88 -6.83 10.56
N LYS A 74 -18.80 -6.88 11.89
CA LYS A 74 -17.54 -6.71 12.63
C LYS A 74 -16.50 -7.73 12.20
N ILE A 75 -16.89 -9.01 12.09
CA ILE A 75 -16.00 -10.08 11.65
C ILE A 75 -15.57 -9.87 10.19
N GLN A 76 -16.51 -9.58 9.29
CA GLN A 76 -16.21 -9.31 7.87
C GLN A 76 -15.21 -8.16 7.70
N TYR A 77 -15.44 -7.03 8.38
CA TYR A 77 -14.52 -5.90 8.34
C TYR A 77 -13.17 -6.20 9.01
N GLY A 78 -13.16 -7.02 10.08
CA GLY A 78 -11.94 -7.49 10.70
C GLY A 78 -11.07 -8.28 9.72
N VAL A 79 -11.65 -9.29 9.08
CA VAL A 79 -10.97 -10.12 8.06
C VAL A 79 -10.48 -9.26 6.89
N LEU A 80 -11.33 -8.37 6.36
CA LEU A 80 -10.95 -7.46 5.27
C LEU A 80 -9.78 -6.55 5.65
N SER A 81 -9.74 -6.06 6.90
CA SER A 81 -8.66 -5.20 7.40
C SER A 81 -7.32 -5.96 7.47
N CYS A 82 -7.34 -7.21 7.94
CA CYS A 82 -6.16 -8.06 7.96
C CYS A 82 -5.62 -8.34 6.54
N ILE A 83 -6.50 -8.62 5.56
CA ILE A 83 -6.10 -8.83 4.16
C ILE A 83 -5.48 -7.56 3.57
N LYS A 84 -6.11 -6.40 3.77
CA LYS A 84 -5.58 -5.11 3.32
C LYS A 84 -4.21 -4.81 3.92
N LEU A 85 -4.02 -5.10 5.21
CA LEU A 85 -2.74 -4.90 5.89
C LEU A 85 -1.64 -5.80 5.31
N LYS A 86 -1.93 -7.09 5.12
CA LYS A 86 -1.00 -8.04 4.45
C LYS A 86 -0.58 -7.51 3.08
N ASN A 87 -1.54 -7.11 2.25
CA ASN A 87 -1.26 -6.61 0.90
C ASN A 87 -0.44 -5.31 0.93
N LYS A 88 -0.69 -4.43 1.91
CA LYS A 88 0.09 -3.20 2.08
C LYS A 88 1.55 -3.48 2.47
N ILE A 89 1.79 -4.45 3.35
CA ILE A 89 3.15 -4.85 3.75
C ILE A 89 3.91 -5.41 2.54
N LEU A 90 3.30 -6.33 1.78
CA LEU A 90 3.90 -6.89 0.56
C LEU A 90 4.20 -5.80 -0.48
N TRP A 91 3.27 -4.87 -0.70
CA TRP A 91 3.48 -3.75 -1.61
C TRP A 91 4.65 -2.86 -1.17
N ARG A 92 4.76 -2.56 0.13
CA ARG A 92 5.88 -1.77 0.68
C ARG A 92 7.21 -2.48 0.48
N ALA A 93 7.27 -3.79 0.75
CA ALA A 93 8.47 -4.59 0.52
C ALA A 93 8.92 -4.54 -0.96
N ALA A 94 7.97 -4.68 -1.90
CA ALA A 94 8.27 -4.58 -3.33
C ALA A 94 8.81 -3.20 -3.74
N GLN A 95 8.28 -2.11 -3.18
CA GLN A 95 8.81 -0.77 -3.47
C GLN A 95 10.21 -0.57 -2.89
N LEU A 96 10.47 -1.07 -1.67
CA LEU A 96 11.79 -1.00 -1.06
C LEU A 96 12.84 -1.71 -1.92
N THR A 97 12.53 -2.91 -2.44
CA THR A 97 13.44 -3.63 -3.34
C THR A 97 13.75 -2.84 -4.61
N LYS A 98 12.76 -2.16 -5.21
CA LYS A 98 12.97 -1.31 -6.40
C LYS A 98 13.87 -0.11 -6.10
N ILE A 99 13.66 0.54 -4.96
CA ILE A 99 14.50 1.68 -4.55
C ILE A 99 15.93 1.20 -4.28
N GLN A 100 16.09 0.09 -3.55
CA GLN A 100 17.39 -0.49 -3.23
C GLN A 100 18.16 -0.91 -4.48
N SER A 101 17.50 -1.55 -5.46
CA SER A 101 18.15 -1.97 -6.69
C SER A 101 18.56 -0.77 -7.55
N ALA A 102 17.71 0.25 -7.66
CA ALA A 102 18.04 1.49 -8.37
C ALA A 102 19.24 2.23 -7.74
N LEU A 103 19.23 2.37 -6.40
CA LEU A 103 20.29 3.04 -5.66
C LEU A 103 21.62 2.28 -5.75
N ARG A 104 21.61 0.95 -5.55
CA ARG A 104 22.80 0.11 -5.72
C ARG A 104 23.35 0.20 -7.13
N GLY A 105 22.49 0.12 -8.15
CA GLY A 105 22.89 0.26 -9.54
C GLY A 105 23.48 1.64 -9.88
N TYR A 106 22.93 2.71 -9.31
CA TYR A 106 23.47 4.07 -9.45
C TYR A 106 24.87 4.20 -8.82
N LEU A 107 25.05 3.72 -7.58
CA LEU A 107 26.33 3.78 -6.87
C LEU A 107 27.43 3.02 -7.62
N VAL A 108 27.14 1.79 -8.08
CA VAL A 108 28.10 1.00 -8.86
C VAL A 108 28.46 1.74 -10.15
N ARG A 109 27.47 2.25 -10.90
CA ARG A 109 27.76 3.05 -12.10
C ARG A 109 28.64 4.25 -11.78
N LYS A 110 28.34 5.02 -10.73
CA LYS A 110 29.15 6.19 -10.34
C LYS A 110 30.60 5.82 -10.05
N ILE A 111 30.85 4.70 -9.35
CA ILE A 111 32.20 4.26 -8.97
C ILE A 111 32.98 3.74 -10.18
N TYR A 112 32.37 2.91 -11.02
CA TYR A 112 33.06 2.22 -12.13
C TYR A 112 33.00 2.94 -13.47
N TYR A 113 32.13 3.94 -13.63
CA TYR A 113 31.97 4.73 -14.86
C TYR A 113 33.30 5.29 -15.41
N PRO A 114 34.16 5.97 -14.62
CA PRO A 114 35.40 6.51 -15.17
C PRO A 114 36.32 5.41 -15.72
N ARG A 115 36.40 4.25 -15.04
CA ARG A 115 37.20 3.11 -15.49
C ARG A 115 36.66 2.52 -16.79
N LEU A 116 35.35 2.30 -16.87
CA LEU A 116 34.70 1.79 -18.09
C LEU A 116 34.80 2.78 -19.25
N HIS A 117 34.68 4.08 -18.97
CA HIS A 117 34.81 5.13 -19.98
C HIS A 117 36.22 5.16 -20.56
N LEU A 118 37.25 5.10 -19.70
CA LEU A 118 38.64 5.02 -20.14
C LEU A 118 38.89 3.76 -20.96
N TYR A 119 38.45 2.58 -20.49
CA TYR A 119 38.60 1.32 -21.21
C TYR A 119 37.99 1.34 -22.62
N ARG A 120 36.79 1.92 -22.76
CA ARG A 120 36.17 2.11 -24.09
C ARG A 120 37.01 3.01 -24.98
N ARG A 121 37.51 4.13 -24.44
CA ARG A 121 38.33 5.08 -25.19
C ARG A 121 39.65 4.45 -25.63
N THR A 122 40.29 3.66 -24.77
CA THR A 122 41.53 2.93 -25.12
C THR A 122 41.27 1.88 -26.19
N ASN A 123 40.14 1.17 -26.16
CA ASN A 123 39.78 0.22 -27.23
C ASN A 123 39.59 0.91 -28.58
N VAL A 124 38.89 2.06 -28.61
CA VAL A 124 38.72 2.84 -29.85
C VAL A 124 40.08 3.34 -30.38
N LEU A 125 40.98 3.76 -29.51
CA LEU A 125 42.33 4.17 -29.92
C LEU A 125 43.13 2.99 -30.46
N TRP A 126 43.03 1.83 -29.83
CA TRP A 126 43.67 0.59 -30.28
C TRP A 126 43.19 0.18 -31.67
N GLU A 127 41.87 0.21 -31.91
CA GLU A 127 41.28 -0.06 -33.24
C GLU A 127 41.85 0.88 -34.31
N ARG A 128 42.03 2.17 -34.01
CA ARG A 128 42.63 3.14 -34.94
C ARG A 128 44.11 2.89 -35.19
N VAL A 129 44.87 2.50 -34.18
CA VAL A 129 46.30 2.14 -34.35
C VAL A 129 46.41 0.93 -35.28
N VAL A 130 45.59 -0.10 -35.08
CA VAL A 130 45.54 -1.28 -35.93
C VAL A 130 45.16 -0.93 -37.38
N GLU A 131 44.23 0.02 -37.57
CA GLU A 131 43.87 0.52 -38.90
C GLU A 131 45.02 1.29 -39.56
N LEU A 132 45.72 2.14 -38.82
CA LEU A 132 46.90 2.86 -39.31
C LEU A 132 48.04 1.90 -39.68
N GLU A 133 48.31 0.87 -38.89
CA GLU A 133 49.31 -0.15 -39.21
C GLU A 133 48.99 -0.86 -40.54
N LYS A 134 47.71 -1.21 -40.77
CA LYS A 134 47.26 -1.77 -42.04
C LYS A 134 47.44 -0.80 -43.20
N ASN A 135 47.10 0.47 -42.99
CA ASN A 135 47.22 1.50 -44.02
C ASN A 135 48.68 1.80 -44.36
N VAL A 136 49.58 1.89 -43.37
CA VAL A 136 51.02 2.08 -43.57
C VAL A 136 51.64 0.87 -44.28
N GLY A 137 51.28 -0.35 -43.88
CA GLY A 137 51.71 -1.56 -44.59
C GLY A 137 51.26 -1.54 -46.06
N THR A 138 50.05 -1.04 -46.33
CA THR A 138 49.56 -0.84 -47.70
C THR A 138 50.33 0.28 -48.43
N PHE A 139 50.57 1.43 -47.80
CA PHE A 139 51.33 2.54 -48.38
C PHE A 139 52.78 2.16 -48.74
N ILE A 140 53.46 1.37 -47.90
CA ILE A 140 54.82 0.87 -48.16
C ILE A 140 54.84 -0.08 -49.36
N ILE A 141 53.78 -0.87 -49.57
CA ILE A 141 53.65 -1.78 -50.72
C ILE A 141 53.34 -1.00 -52.03
N PHE A 142 52.59 0.11 -51.96
CA PHE A 142 52.16 0.89 -53.12
C PHE A 142 53.07 2.10 -53.49
N GLN A 143 54.01 2.51 -52.64
CA GLN A 143 54.98 3.60 -52.88
C GLN A 143 56.42 3.22 -52.45
N PRO A 144 57.07 2.22 -53.08
CA PRO A 144 58.42 1.81 -52.68
C PRO A 144 59.53 2.84 -53.01
N GLU A 145 59.33 3.74 -53.97
CA GLU A 145 60.39 4.62 -54.49
C GLU A 145 60.62 5.93 -53.69
N GLN A 146 59.63 6.40 -52.93
CA GLN A 146 59.73 7.69 -52.21
C GLN A 146 60.43 7.57 -50.84
N VAL A 147 60.38 6.40 -50.20
CA VAL A 147 60.96 6.20 -48.86
C VAL A 147 62.49 6.11 -48.90
N VAL A 148 63.08 5.59 -49.97
CA VAL A 148 64.54 5.42 -50.11
C VAL A 148 65.27 6.76 -50.28
N LEU A 149 64.61 7.79 -50.82
CA LEU A 149 65.22 9.09 -51.08
C LEU A 149 65.33 9.98 -49.82
N SER A 150 64.53 9.71 -48.78
CA SER A 150 64.52 10.51 -47.55
C SER A 150 65.69 10.18 -46.59
N TYR A 151 66.33 9.02 -46.74
CA TYR A 151 67.43 8.55 -45.87
C TYR A 151 68.82 8.75 -46.47
N LYS A 152 68.94 9.46 -47.60
CA LYS A 152 70.21 9.59 -48.35
C LYS A 152 70.78 11.01 -48.37
N GLN A 153 70.28 11.91 -47.52
CA GLN A 153 70.60 13.34 -47.54
C GLN A 153 71.16 13.92 -46.23
N ASP A 154 71.55 13.07 -45.27
CA ASP A 154 72.39 13.44 -44.12
C ASP A 154 73.77 12.78 -44.23
#